data_AF-A0A0D2CRV3-F1
#
_entry.id   AF-A0A0D2CRV3-F1
#
_cell.length_a   1.000
_cell.length_b   1.000
_cell.length_c   1.000
_cell.angle_alpha   90.00
_cell.angle_beta   90.00
_cell.angle_gamma   90.00
#
_symmetry.space_group_name_H-M   'P 1'
#
loop_
_entity.id
_entity.type
_entity.pdbx_description
1 polymer ?
#
loop_
_entity_poly.entity_id
_entity_poly.type
_entity_poly.pdbx_seq_one_letter_code
_entity_poly.pdbx_strand_id
1 'polypeptide(L)'
;MRLINTQTLALESFDDDKIPEDAILSHRWEEGEVLFEDARNGYPTEKQGYAKICNSTRQAQRDGLRYIWVDTCCINKDSSSELSEAINSMYAWYKNSKQCYAYLSDVHLPLNEAGVGKSFGQSAWFTRGWTLQELIAPSKVDFFDCSWRYIGTKFSLQPWITAATGMEMRALDSLYLNTYSVAQRMA
;
A
#
# COMPACT_ATOMS: atom_id res chain seq x y z
N MET A 1 -5.32 -15.68 -3.54
CA MET A 1 -5.44 -14.21 -3.25
C MET A 1 -6.79 -13.66 -3.73
N ARG A 2 -7.36 -12.62 -3.08
CA ARG A 2 -8.56 -11.90 -3.60
C ARG A 2 -8.20 -10.49 -4.05
N LEU A 3 -8.78 -10.03 -5.14
CA LEU A 3 -8.52 -8.71 -5.75
C LEU A 3 -9.83 -7.99 -6.06
N ILE A 4 -9.81 -6.66 -6.00
CA ILE A 4 -10.90 -5.81 -6.46
C ILE A 4 -10.71 -5.53 -7.95
N ASN A 5 -11.72 -5.81 -8.75
CA ASN A 5 -11.77 -5.39 -10.14
C ASN A 5 -11.97 -3.87 -10.22
N THR A 6 -11.05 -3.16 -10.85
CA THR A 6 -11.04 -1.70 -10.86
C THR A 6 -12.20 -1.10 -11.65
N GLN A 7 -12.82 -1.84 -12.57
CA GLN A 7 -13.96 -1.39 -13.38
C GLN A 7 -15.30 -1.61 -12.68
N THR A 8 -15.48 -2.76 -12.03
CA THR A 8 -16.77 -3.17 -11.45
C THR A 8 -16.84 -3.02 -9.92
N LEU A 9 -15.67 -2.80 -9.28
CA LEU A 9 -15.46 -2.90 -7.83
C LEU A 9 -15.76 -4.30 -7.27
N ALA A 10 -16.01 -5.31 -8.10
CA ALA A 10 -16.29 -6.66 -7.61
C ALA A 10 -15.04 -7.30 -6.98
N LEU A 11 -15.23 -8.03 -5.89
CA LEU A 11 -14.18 -8.83 -5.27
C LEU A 11 -14.09 -10.19 -5.98
N GLU A 12 -12.94 -10.48 -6.57
CA GLU A 12 -12.65 -11.70 -7.35
C GLU A 12 -11.56 -12.53 -6.68
N SER A 13 -11.69 -13.86 -6.70
CA SER A 13 -10.74 -14.80 -6.10
C SER A 13 -9.84 -15.42 -7.17
N PHE A 14 -8.55 -15.53 -6.86
CA PHE A 14 -7.52 -16.10 -7.72
C PHE A 14 -6.69 -17.13 -6.96
N ASP A 15 -6.37 -18.23 -7.62
CA ASP A 15 -5.36 -19.20 -7.16
C ASP A 15 -3.96 -18.55 -7.19
N ASP A 16 -3.05 -19.01 -6.35
CA ASP A 16 -1.72 -18.39 -6.20
C ASP A 16 -0.86 -18.47 -7.47
N ASP A 17 -1.09 -19.44 -8.36
CA ASP A 17 -0.42 -19.61 -9.65
C ASP A 17 -1.04 -18.78 -10.79
N LYS A 18 -2.18 -18.11 -10.53
CA LYS A 18 -2.97 -17.38 -11.54
C LYS A 18 -3.31 -15.95 -11.13
N ILE A 19 -2.51 -15.36 -10.25
CA ILE A 19 -2.70 -13.98 -9.82
C ILE A 19 -2.37 -13.06 -11.02
N PRO A 20 -3.32 -12.24 -11.52
CA PRO A 20 -3.07 -11.30 -12.60
C PRO A 20 -2.17 -10.14 -12.12
N GLU A 21 -1.64 -9.33 -13.05
CA GLU A 21 -0.96 -8.09 -12.65
C GLU A 21 -1.93 -7.17 -11.88
N ASP A 22 -1.54 -6.79 -10.67
CA ASP A 22 -2.34 -5.98 -9.76
C ASP A 22 -1.56 -4.77 -9.22
N ALA A 23 -2.32 -3.79 -8.73
CA ALA A 23 -1.81 -2.79 -7.81
C ALA A 23 -2.09 -3.20 -6.35
N ILE A 24 -1.38 -2.61 -5.41
CA ILE A 24 -1.70 -2.70 -3.98
C ILE A 24 -1.91 -1.30 -3.41
N LEU A 25 -2.94 -1.14 -2.57
CA LEU A 25 -3.11 0.03 -1.71
C LEU A 25 -2.49 -0.23 -0.33
N SER A 26 -1.39 0.47 -0.04
CA SER A 26 -0.86 0.64 1.31
C SER A 26 -1.48 1.89 1.93
N HIS A 27 -2.11 1.74 3.09
CA HIS A 27 -2.71 2.86 3.82
C HIS A 27 -2.74 2.57 5.32
N ARG A 28 -2.86 3.62 6.14
CA ARG A 28 -3.21 3.45 7.55
C ARG A 28 -4.70 3.21 7.66
N TRP A 29 -5.07 2.23 8.46
CA TRP A 29 -6.47 2.02 8.83
C TRP A 29 -6.92 3.17 9.72
N GLU A 30 -8.09 3.71 9.39
CA GLU A 30 -8.73 4.79 10.13
C GLU A 30 -10.16 4.38 10.52
N GLU A 31 -10.91 5.31 11.10
CA GLU A 31 -12.31 5.06 11.35
C GLU A 31 -13.08 5.00 10.03
N GLY A 32 -13.99 4.03 9.90
CA GLY A 32 -14.80 3.87 8.69
C GLY A 32 -14.05 3.25 7.51
N GLU A 33 -13.15 2.29 7.76
CA GLU A 33 -12.63 1.44 6.69
C GLU A 33 -13.73 0.53 6.11
N VAL A 34 -13.58 0.22 4.82
CA VAL A 34 -14.38 -0.81 4.15
C VAL A 34 -13.77 -2.17 4.45
N LEU A 35 -14.57 -3.06 5.02
CA LEU A 35 -14.15 -4.40 5.40
C LEU A 35 -14.51 -5.43 4.32
N PHE A 36 -14.07 -6.68 4.53
CA PHE A 36 -14.35 -7.78 3.60
C PHE A 36 -15.85 -7.97 3.34
N GLU A 37 -16.67 -7.98 4.40
CA GLU A 37 -18.12 -8.14 4.26
C GLU A 37 -18.80 -6.96 3.55
N ASP A 38 -18.27 -5.74 3.69
CA ASP A 38 -18.76 -4.58 2.93
C ASP A 38 -18.49 -4.76 1.43
N ALA A 39 -17.27 -5.15 1.06
CA ALA A 39 -16.89 -5.36 -0.33
C ALA A 39 -17.67 -6.52 -0.98
N ARG A 40 -18.08 -7.52 -0.19
CA ARG A 40 -18.88 -8.66 -0.66
C ARG A 40 -20.36 -8.32 -0.86
N ASN A 41 -20.94 -7.53 0.05
CA ASN A 41 -22.39 -7.28 0.09
C ASN A 41 -22.80 -5.94 -0.55
N GLY A 42 -21.83 -5.09 -0.89
CA GLY A 42 -22.04 -3.78 -1.49
C GLY A 42 -21.36 -2.69 -0.67
N TYR A 43 -20.55 -1.87 -1.33
CA TYR A 43 -19.73 -0.87 -0.65
C TYR A 43 -20.57 0.24 0.01
N PRO A 44 -20.36 0.53 1.30
CA PRO A 44 -21.00 1.65 1.99
C PRO A 44 -20.37 2.97 1.55
N THR A 45 -21.13 3.77 0.81
CA THR A 45 -20.64 5.02 0.18
C THR A 45 -20.28 6.13 1.19
N GLU A 46 -20.83 6.05 2.40
CA GLU A 46 -20.63 6.99 3.51
C GLU A 46 -19.31 6.76 4.26
N LYS A 47 -18.69 5.59 4.11
CA LYS A 47 -17.44 5.25 4.77
C LYS A 47 -16.26 5.97 4.11
N GLN A 48 -15.35 6.52 4.93
CA GLN A 48 -14.14 7.18 4.43
C GLN A 48 -13.26 6.21 3.62
N GLY A 49 -13.20 4.93 4.03
CA GLY A 49 -12.50 3.87 3.30
C GLY A 49 -13.03 3.65 1.88
N TYR A 50 -14.31 3.96 1.61
CA TYR A 50 -14.86 3.83 0.26
C TYR A 50 -14.19 4.80 -0.71
N ALA A 51 -13.96 6.04 -0.28
CA ALA A 51 -13.23 7.01 -1.09
C ALA A 51 -11.79 6.55 -1.39
N LYS A 52 -11.11 5.92 -0.43
CA LYS A 52 -9.77 5.32 -0.64
C LYS A 52 -9.81 4.27 -1.74
N ILE A 53 -10.80 3.36 -1.72
CA ILE A 53 -10.98 2.31 -2.73
C ILE A 53 -11.33 2.89 -4.11
N CYS A 54 -12.23 3.87 -4.18
CA CYS A 54 -12.57 4.50 -5.47
C CYS A 54 -11.39 5.26 -6.07
N ASN A 55 -10.61 5.95 -5.26
CA ASN A 55 -9.46 6.70 -5.77
C ASN A 55 -8.32 5.76 -6.17
N SER A 56 -8.08 4.68 -5.41
CA SER A 56 -7.06 3.69 -5.73
C SER A 56 -7.39 2.87 -6.98
N THR A 57 -8.65 2.48 -7.16
CA THR A 57 -9.11 1.81 -8.39
C THR A 57 -9.01 2.74 -9.60
N ARG A 58 -9.37 4.01 -9.47
CA ARG A 58 -9.18 5.01 -10.53
C ARG A 58 -7.71 5.21 -10.88
N GLN A 59 -6.81 5.21 -9.88
CA GLN A 59 -5.38 5.31 -10.13
C GLN A 59 -4.85 4.04 -10.84
N ALA A 60 -5.23 2.85 -10.37
CA ALA A 60 -4.91 1.59 -11.03
C ALA A 60 -5.35 1.57 -12.50
N GLN A 61 -6.56 2.05 -12.80
CA GLN A 61 -7.04 2.17 -14.19
C GLN A 61 -6.16 3.07 -15.05
N ARG A 62 -5.70 4.21 -14.51
CA ARG A 62 -4.79 5.14 -15.23
C ARG A 62 -3.46 4.48 -15.53
N ASP A 63 -3.00 3.61 -14.64
CA ASP A 63 -1.74 2.88 -14.78
C ASP A 63 -1.92 1.56 -15.56
N GLY A 64 -3.11 1.31 -16.13
CA GLY A 64 -3.40 0.16 -16.98
C GLY A 64 -3.69 -1.14 -16.21
N LEU A 65 -3.95 -1.07 -14.90
CA LEU A 65 -4.16 -2.21 -14.02
C LEU A 65 -5.66 -2.48 -13.81
N ARG A 66 -6.06 -3.73 -14.05
CA ARG A 66 -7.45 -4.18 -13.90
C ARG A 66 -7.80 -4.56 -12.47
N TYR A 67 -6.80 -4.82 -11.65
CA TYR A 67 -6.98 -5.35 -10.31
C TYR A 67 -6.21 -4.54 -9.30
N ILE A 68 -6.80 -4.39 -8.11
CA ILE A 68 -6.13 -3.83 -6.95
C ILE A 68 -6.41 -4.68 -5.71
N TRP A 69 -5.40 -4.83 -4.87
CA TRP A 69 -5.53 -5.44 -3.56
C TRP A 69 -5.51 -4.39 -2.47
N VAL A 70 -6.40 -4.56 -1.49
CA VAL A 70 -6.51 -3.72 -0.31
C VAL A 70 -6.75 -4.63 0.89
N ASP A 71 -5.86 -4.61 1.87
CA ASP A 71 -5.86 -5.55 3.00
C ASP A 71 -7.19 -5.56 3.77
N THR A 72 -7.80 -4.40 4.00
CA THR A 72 -9.06 -4.22 4.76
C THR A 72 -10.23 -5.01 4.16
N CYS A 73 -10.33 -5.07 2.84
CA CYS A 73 -11.44 -5.74 2.14
C CYS A 73 -11.06 -7.01 1.36
N CYS A 74 -9.78 -7.24 1.05
CA CYS A 74 -9.36 -8.45 0.35
C CYS A 74 -9.08 -9.63 1.31
N ILE A 75 -8.86 -9.37 2.60
CA ILE A 75 -8.65 -10.41 3.64
C ILE A 75 -9.86 -10.48 4.56
N ASN A 76 -10.39 -11.69 4.73
CA ASN A 76 -11.42 -12.00 5.71
C ASN A 76 -10.75 -12.21 7.06
N LYS A 77 -10.82 -11.16 7.89
CA LYS A 77 -10.15 -11.14 9.20
C LYS A 77 -10.88 -11.97 10.24
N ASP A 78 -12.13 -12.36 9.99
CA ASP A 78 -12.89 -13.23 10.87
C ASP A 78 -12.48 -14.71 10.69
N SER A 79 -11.80 -15.05 9.59
CA SER A 79 -11.18 -16.34 9.39
C SER A 79 -9.73 -16.33 9.88
N SER A 80 -9.48 -16.94 11.03
CA SER A 80 -8.13 -17.02 11.61
C SER A 80 -7.13 -17.75 10.72
N SER A 81 -7.57 -18.77 9.99
CA SER A 81 -6.75 -19.48 9.00
C SER A 81 -6.36 -18.56 7.84
N GLU A 82 -7.33 -17.85 7.27
CA GLU A 82 -7.09 -16.95 6.14
C GLU A 82 -6.21 -15.77 6.54
N LEU A 83 -6.44 -15.20 7.73
CA LEU A 83 -5.60 -14.13 8.28
C LEU A 83 -4.15 -14.59 8.45
N SER A 84 -3.95 -15.81 8.95
CA SER A 84 -2.60 -16.38 9.13
C SER A 84 -1.90 -16.61 7.79
N GLU A 85 -2.61 -17.17 6.81
CA GLU A 85 -2.11 -17.34 5.44
C GLU A 85 -1.77 -16.00 4.78
N ALA A 86 -2.61 -14.99 4.97
CA ALA A 86 -2.39 -13.65 4.46
C ALA A 86 -1.14 -13.00 5.07
N ILE A 87 -0.95 -13.11 6.38
CA ILE A 87 0.26 -12.62 7.08
C ILE A 87 1.52 -13.26 6.50
N ASN A 88 1.50 -14.58 6.25
CA ASN A 88 2.64 -15.29 5.69
C ASN A 88 2.89 -14.96 4.21
N SER A 89 1.88 -14.47 3.49
CA SER A 89 1.95 -14.21 2.05
C SER A 89 2.16 -12.73 1.72
N MET A 90 1.92 -11.82 2.66
CA MET A 90 1.82 -10.39 2.38
C MET A 90 3.09 -9.80 1.76
N TYR A 91 4.27 -10.17 2.26
CA TYR A 91 5.54 -9.74 1.66
C TYR A 91 5.64 -10.14 0.18
N ALA A 92 5.24 -11.38 -0.15
CA ALA A 92 5.26 -11.86 -1.53
C ALA A 92 4.25 -11.12 -2.41
N TRP A 93 3.05 -10.81 -1.89
CA TRP A 93 2.06 -10.01 -2.61
C TRP A 93 2.57 -8.60 -2.88
N TYR A 94 3.12 -7.90 -1.89
CA TYR A 94 3.75 -6.59 -2.09
C TYR A 94 4.89 -6.65 -3.11
N LYS A 95 5.76 -7.67 -3.01
CA LYS A 95 6.88 -7.85 -3.94
C LYS A 95 6.45 -8.09 -5.39
N ASN A 96 5.40 -8.88 -5.58
CA ASN A 96 4.94 -9.28 -6.92
C ASN A 96 3.97 -8.28 -7.54
N SER A 97 3.40 -7.36 -6.76
CA SER A 97 2.54 -6.30 -7.28
C SER A 97 3.27 -5.45 -8.32
N LYS A 98 2.52 -5.00 -9.33
CA LYS A 98 3.05 -4.14 -10.39
C LYS A 98 3.31 -2.72 -9.90
N GLN A 99 2.46 -2.25 -8.99
CA GLN A 99 2.48 -0.91 -8.44
C GLN A 99 1.93 -0.90 -7.02
N CYS A 100 2.64 -0.26 -6.08
CA CYS A 100 2.11 0.05 -4.77
C CYS A 100 1.73 1.53 -4.69
N TYR A 101 0.53 1.82 -4.19
CA TYR A 101 0.07 3.15 -3.87
C TYR A 101 0.07 3.32 -2.35
N ALA A 102 0.94 4.19 -1.84
CA ALA A 102 0.98 4.56 -0.44
C ALA A 102 0.14 5.81 -0.21
N TYR A 103 -1.01 5.67 0.45
CA TYR A 103 -1.91 6.76 0.79
C TYR A 103 -1.63 7.29 2.22
N LEU A 104 -1.29 8.57 2.32
CA LEU A 104 -0.92 9.25 3.56
C LEU A 104 -2.02 10.26 3.92
N SER A 105 -2.91 9.86 4.82
CA SER A 105 -4.06 10.66 5.27
C SER A 105 -3.68 11.91 6.07
N ASP A 106 -2.47 11.96 6.61
CA ASP A 106 -1.95 13.06 7.44
C ASP A 106 -1.01 14.00 6.69
N VAL A 107 -0.86 13.82 5.37
CA VAL A 107 -0.07 14.71 4.51
C VAL A 107 -1.01 15.59 3.68
N HIS A 108 -0.72 16.89 3.65
CA HIS A 108 -1.53 17.89 2.95
C HIS A 108 -0.67 18.73 1.99
N LEU A 109 -0.93 18.65 0.68
CA LEU A 109 -0.33 19.54 -0.33
C LEU A 109 -1.11 20.88 -0.46
N PRO A 110 -0.54 21.96 -1.07
CA PRO A 110 0.81 22.06 -1.59
C PRO A 110 1.84 22.16 -0.46
N LEU A 111 2.96 21.46 -0.64
CA LEU A 111 4.13 21.58 0.19
C LEU A 111 5.23 22.21 -0.66
N ASN A 112 5.94 23.20 -0.13
CA ASN A 112 7.26 23.56 -0.68
C ASN A 112 8.27 22.47 -0.31
N GLU A 113 9.49 22.47 -0.86
CA GLU A 113 10.49 21.41 -0.55
C GLU A 113 10.70 21.19 0.95
N ALA A 114 10.77 22.27 1.73
CA ALA A 114 10.85 22.20 3.20
C ALA A 114 9.61 21.57 3.84
N GLY A 115 8.43 21.85 3.28
CA GLY A 115 7.15 21.27 3.68
C GLY A 115 7.04 19.79 3.34
N VAL A 116 7.61 19.34 2.20
CA VAL A 116 7.66 17.92 1.84
C VAL A 116 8.44 17.18 2.91
N GLY A 117 9.67 17.61 3.21
CA GLY A 117 10.48 16.97 4.24
C GLY A 117 9.79 16.89 5.61
N LYS A 118 9.09 17.95 6.03
CA LYS A 118 8.39 17.97 7.31
C LYS A 118 7.11 17.13 7.32
N SER A 119 6.17 17.39 6.41
CA SER A 119 4.86 16.73 6.44
C SER A 119 4.94 15.28 6.00
N PHE A 120 5.67 14.97 4.92
CA PHE A 120 5.84 13.60 4.46
C PHE A 120 6.71 12.80 5.45
N GLY A 121 7.89 13.32 5.82
CA GLY A 121 8.82 12.61 6.70
C GLY A 121 8.31 12.38 8.13
N GLN A 122 7.31 13.14 8.58
CA GLN A 122 6.67 12.97 9.89
C GLN A 122 5.34 12.21 9.80
N SER A 123 4.95 11.71 8.62
CA SER A 123 3.71 10.97 8.48
C SER A 123 3.71 9.74 9.38
N ALA A 124 2.58 9.54 10.06
CA ALA A 124 2.30 8.37 10.87
C ALA A 124 2.30 7.08 10.03
N TRP A 125 2.26 7.17 8.69
CA TRP A 125 2.49 6.03 7.82
C TRP A 125 3.86 5.39 8.09
N PHE A 126 4.90 6.17 8.39
CA PHE A 126 6.26 5.65 8.65
C PHE A 126 6.43 4.94 10.00
N THR A 127 5.48 5.09 10.93
CA THR A 127 5.63 4.58 12.31
C THR A 127 4.99 3.21 12.55
N ARG A 128 4.48 2.53 11.51
CA ARG A 128 3.81 1.22 11.66
C ARG A 128 4.81 0.09 11.46
N GLY A 129 4.58 -1.01 12.19
CA GLY A 129 5.40 -2.23 12.06
C GLY A 129 5.37 -2.87 10.66
N TRP A 130 4.34 -2.60 9.85
CA TRP A 130 4.21 -3.14 8.49
C TRP A 130 4.82 -2.25 7.40
N THR A 131 4.95 -0.94 7.66
CA THR A 131 5.45 0.06 6.70
C THR A 131 6.71 -0.38 5.98
N LEU A 132 7.63 -1.00 6.72
CA LEU A 132 8.87 -1.50 6.17
C LEU A 132 8.63 -2.45 5.00
N GLN A 133 7.75 -3.44 5.17
CA GLN A 133 7.41 -4.40 4.12
C GLN A 133 6.70 -3.72 2.95
N GLU A 134 5.75 -2.83 3.25
CA GLU A 134 4.98 -2.08 2.25
C GLU A 134 5.87 -1.14 1.42
N LEU A 135 7.01 -0.71 1.98
CA LEU A 135 8.00 0.16 1.34
C LEU A 135 9.06 -0.61 0.54
N ILE A 136 9.65 -1.66 1.12
CA ILE A 136 10.82 -2.32 0.54
C ILE A 136 10.47 -3.49 -0.38
N ALA A 137 9.36 -4.18 -0.12
CA ALA A 137 9.00 -5.35 -0.91
C ALA A 137 8.62 -4.96 -2.35
N PRO A 138 7.76 -3.95 -2.58
CA PRO A 138 7.40 -3.54 -3.94
C PRO A 138 8.59 -2.91 -4.66
N SER A 139 8.70 -3.21 -5.96
CA SER A 139 9.67 -2.52 -6.83
C SER A 139 9.32 -1.04 -7.00
N LYS A 140 8.02 -0.70 -7.08
CA LYS A 140 7.50 0.65 -7.27
C LYS A 140 6.52 1.02 -6.15
N VAL A 141 6.73 2.19 -5.57
CA VAL A 141 5.81 2.80 -4.59
C VAL A 141 5.61 4.25 -4.97
N ASP A 142 4.36 4.63 -5.16
CA ASP A 142 3.92 5.99 -5.44
C ASP A 142 3.13 6.51 -4.24
N PHE A 143 3.49 7.70 -3.78
CA PHE A 143 2.94 8.30 -2.57
C PHE A 143 1.87 9.34 -2.93
N PHE A 144 0.75 9.30 -2.19
CA PHE A 144 -0.39 10.18 -2.37
C PHE A 144 -0.80 10.81 -1.03
N ASP A 145 -1.22 12.07 -1.09
CA ASP A 145 -1.68 12.83 0.07
C ASP A 145 -3.16 12.53 0.42
N CYS A 146 -3.68 13.17 1.47
CA CYS A 146 -5.06 12.99 1.94
C CYS A 146 -6.15 13.36 0.91
N SER A 147 -5.79 14.11 -0.13
CA SER A 147 -6.66 14.50 -1.24
C SER A 147 -6.37 13.71 -2.52
N TRP A 148 -5.65 12.59 -2.40
CA TRP A 148 -5.21 11.73 -3.51
C TRP A 148 -4.33 12.46 -4.54
N ARG A 149 -3.58 13.48 -4.12
CA ARG A 149 -2.61 14.16 -4.98
C ARG A 149 -1.28 13.47 -4.90
N TYR A 150 -0.66 13.27 -6.07
CA TYR A 150 0.64 12.65 -6.20
C TYR A 150 1.73 13.48 -5.51
N ILE A 151 2.51 12.84 -4.64
CA ILE A 151 3.63 13.44 -3.91
C ILE A 151 4.95 13.10 -4.60
N GLY A 152 5.14 11.84 -4.99
CA GLY A 152 6.39 11.35 -5.58
C GLY A 152 6.52 9.83 -5.48
N THR A 153 7.62 9.31 -6.00
CA THR A 153 8.00 7.90 -5.93
C THR A 153 8.89 7.60 -4.72
N LYS A 154 9.03 6.31 -4.38
CA LYS A 154 10.06 5.78 -3.47
C LYS A 154 11.46 6.35 -3.74
N PHE A 155 11.84 6.49 -5.00
CA PHE A 155 13.18 6.94 -5.36
C PHE A 155 13.31 8.46 -5.33
N SER A 156 12.29 9.21 -5.77
CA SER A 156 12.33 10.68 -5.73
C SER A 156 12.23 11.23 -4.30
N LEU A 157 11.62 10.48 -3.38
CA LEU A 157 11.47 10.87 -1.97
C LEU A 157 12.49 10.20 -1.05
N GLN A 158 13.50 9.52 -1.61
CA GLN A 158 14.50 8.75 -0.88
C GLN A 158 15.17 9.51 0.27
N PRO A 159 15.60 10.78 0.15
CA PRO A 159 16.19 11.52 1.28
C PRO A 159 15.24 11.64 2.48
N TRP A 160 13.94 11.86 2.22
CA TRP A 160 12.93 12.00 3.25
C TRP A 160 12.53 10.65 3.85
N ILE A 161 12.45 9.61 3.02
CA ILE A 161 12.22 8.24 3.48
C ILE A 161 13.35 7.80 4.41
N THR A 162 14.61 7.99 4.01
CA THR A 162 15.79 7.69 4.86
C THR A 162 15.76 8.47 6.17
N ALA A 163 15.38 9.75 6.14
CA ALA A 163 15.25 10.54 7.36
C ALA A 163 14.12 10.05 8.29
N ALA A 164 13.00 9.60 7.71
CA ALA A 164 11.83 9.13 8.46
C ALA A 164 12.02 7.74 9.07
N THR A 165 12.67 6.82 8.34
CA THR A 165 12.80 5.41 8.74
C THR A 165 14.18 5.07 9.32
N GLY A 166 15.18 5.92 9.13
CA GLY A 166 16.58 5.60 9.43
C GLY A 166 17.22 4.61 8.46
N MET A 167 16.51 4.17 7.42
CA MET A 167 17.01 3.19 6.46
C MET A 167 18.02 3.80 5.49
N GLU A 168 19.11 3.10 5.27
CA GLU A 168 20.06 3.45 4.21
C GLU A 168 19.38 3.47 2.84
N MET A 169 19.77 4.45 2.03
CA MET A 169 19.26 4.66 0.68
C MET A 169 19.23 3.38 -0.17
N ARG A 170 20.28 2.54 -0.07
CA ARG A 170 20.40 1.31 -0.87
C ARG A 170 19.40 0.23 -0.45
N ALA A 171 18.92 0.23 0.79
CA ALA A 171 17.93 -0.73 1.27
C ALA A 171 16.53 -0.50 0.65
N LEU A 172 16.28 0.66 0.05
CA LEU A 172 15.03 0.95 -0.67
C LEU A 172 14.95 0.26 -2.03
N ASP A 173 16.09 -0.16 -2.58
CA ASP A 173 16.14 -0.96 -3.78
C ASP A 173 16.17 -2.45 -3.39
N SER A 174 15.12 -3.16 -3.80
CA SER A 174 14.92 -4.57 -3.44
C SER A 174 16.02 -5.48 -3.98
N LEU A 175 16.77 -5.05 -5.00
CA LEU A 175 17.94 -5.77 -5.53
C LEU A 175 19.09 -5.84 -4.53
N TYR A 176 19.22 -4.85 -3.64
CA TYR A 176 20.30 -4.79 -2.66
C TYR A 176 19.92 -5.36 -1.29
N LEU A 177 18.64 -5.68 -1.05
CA LEU A 177 18.19 -6.26 0.23
C LEU A 177 18.93 -7.55 0.61
N ASN A 178 19.31 -8.37 -0.37
CA ASN A 178 20.07 -9.60 -0.15
C ASN A 178 21.54 -9.37 0.26
N THR A 179 22.03 -8.13 0.16
CA THR A 179 23.40 -7.75 0.59
C THR A 179 23.47 -7.34 2.05
N TYR A 180 22.31 -7.10 2.69
CA TYR A 180 22.22 -6.78 4.12
C TYR A 180 22.15 -8.06 4.96
N SER A 181 22.85 -8.04 6.10
CA SER A 181 22.79 -9.14 7.08
C SER A 181 21.36 -9.32 7.62
N VAL A 182 21.07 -10.48 8.19
CA VAL A 182 19.79 -10.72 8.89
C VAL A 182 19.58 -9.68 10.00
N ALA A 183 20.63 -9.37 10.77
CA ALA A 183 20.56 -8.36 11.83
C ALA A 183 20.18 -6.97 11.28
N GLN A 184 20.75 -6.54 10.16
CA GLN A 184 20.41 -5.26 9.53
C GLN A 184 19.00 -5.25 8.92
N ARG A 185 18.47 -6.41 8.53
CA ARG A 185 17.09 -6.54 8.03
C ARG A 185 16.04 -6.60 9.16
N MET A 186 16.47 -6.79 10.41
CA MET A 186 15.61 -6.95 11.59
C MET A 186 15.76 -5.82 12.63
N ALA A 187 16.58 -4.81 12.35
CA ALA A 187 16.83 -3.65 13.20
C ALA A 187 15.95 -2.46 12.78
#